data_AF-A0A7J7C985-F1
#
_entry.id   AF-A0A7J7C985-F1
#
_cell.length_a   1.000
_cell.length_b   1.000
_cell.length_c   1.000
_cell.angle_alpha   90.00
_cell.angle_beta   90.00
_cell.angle_gamma   90.00
#
_symmetry.space_group_name_H-M   'P 1'
#
loop_
_entity.id
_entity.type
_entity.pdbx_description
1 polymer ?
#
loop_
_entity_poly.entity_id
_entity_poly.type
_entity_poly.pdbx_seq_one_letter_code
_entity_poly.pdbx_strand_id
1 'polypeptide(L)'
;MEDSQRRRSEAETKELKKNATHEALNLAGLSIGFNVRLRSSDMPVHMQERALRCTRSFLDSNPRKRPNPTQLSQTLKKEFDSVYGPAWHCVAGTSFGSFVTHSRGGFLYFSVDSLFVLLFKTEVQVVKEV
;
A
#
# COMPACT_ATOMS: atom_id res chain seq x y z
N MET A 1 -2.52 13.92 -41.44
CA MET A 1 -2.27 12.68 -40.65
C MET A 1 -1.94 13.01 -39.19
N GLU A 2 -1.17 14.07 -38.91
CA GLU A 2 -0.77 14.50 -37.55
C GLU A 2 -1.95 14.87 -36.61
N ASP A 3 -2.98 15.58 -37.10
CA ASP A 3 -4.16 15.93 -36.28
C ASP A 3 -4.98 14.72 -35.80
N SER A 4 -4.88 13.58 -36.50
CA SER A 4 -5.58 12.35 -36.10
C SER A 4 -4.79 11.60 -35.03
N GLN A 5 -3.45 11.66 -35.07
CA GLN A 5 -2.57 11.12 -34.03
C GLN A 5 -2.67 11.94 -32.73
N ARG A 6 -2.70 13.27 -32.85
CA ARG A 6 -2.83 14.19 -31.70
C ARG A 6 -4.15 14.03 -30.95
N ARG A 7 -5.27 13.93 -31.66
CA ARG A 7 -6.59 13.67 -31.05
C ARG A 7 -6.65 12.31 -30.36
N ARG A 8 -5.97 11.29 -30.89
CA ARG A 8 -5.88 9.96 -30.28
C ARG A 8 -5.07 9.98 -28.98
N SER A 9 -3.92 10.67 -28.95
CA SER A 9 -3.11 10.81 -27.73
C SER A 9 -3.81 11.63 -26.65
N GLU A 10 -4.55 12.66 -27.03
CA GLU A 10 -5.34 13.48 -26.09
C GLU A 10 -6.49 12.67 -25.46
N ALA A 11 -7.18 11.84 -26.25
CA ALA A 11 -8.22 10.95 -25.76
C ALA A 11 -7.68 9.91 -24.76
N GLU A 12 -6.57 9.26 -25.09
CA GLU A 12 -5.90 8.27 -24.23
C GLU A 12 -5.45 8.89 -22.90
N THR A 13 -4.86 10.09 -22.96
CA THR A 13 -4.46 10.84 -21.76
C THR A 13 -5.69 11.20 -20.90
N LYS A 14 -6.80 11.57 -21.52
CA LYS A 14 -8.05 11.91 -20.81
C LYS A 14 -8.66 10.68 -20.13
N GLU A 15 -8.61 9.54 -20.79
CA GLU A 15 -9.09 8.26 -20.26
C GLU A 15 -8.23 7.75 -19.09
N LEU A 16 -6.90 7.80 -19.22
CA LEU A 16 -5.97 7.50 -18.13
C LEU A 16 -6.23 8.37 -16.89
N LYS A 17 -6.43 9.68 -17.08
CA LYS A 17 -6.77 10.61 -15.98
C LYS A 17 -8.10 10.27 -15.32
N LYS A 18 -9.12 9.92 -16.12
CA LYS A 18 -10.44 9.51 -15.62
C LYS A 18 -10.33 8.24 -14.79
N ASN A 19 -9.56 7.25 -15.26
CA ASN A 19 -9.35 5.99 -14.54
C ASN A 19 -8.60 6.21 -13.23
N ALA A 20 -7.51 6.99 -13.24
CA ALA A 20 -6.77 7.33 -12.04
C ALA A 20 -7.64 8.08 -11.00
N THR A 21 -8.54 8.95 -11.47
CA THR A 21 -9.49 9.65 -10.60
C THR A 21 -10.49 8.68 -9.97
N HIS A 22 -11.01 7.72 -10.75
CA HIS A 22 -11.92 6.70 -10.24
C HIS A 22 -11.27 5.80 -9.19
N GLU A 23 -10.02 5.35 -9.44
CA GLU A 23 -9.24 4.57 -8.47
C GLU A 23 -8.99 5.35 -7.17
N ALA A 24 -8.63 6.64 -7.28
CA ALA A 24 -8.43 7.49 -6.11
C ALA A 24 -9.72 7.65 -5.28
N LEU A 25 -10.88 7.79 -5.94
CA LEU A 25 -12.18 7.85 -5.26
C LEU A 25 -12.52 6.54 -4.54
N ASN A 26 -12.24 5.40 -5.16
CA ASN A 26 -12.46 4.09 -4.53
C ASN A 26 -11.57 3.91 -3.29
N LEU A 27 -10.29 4.27 -3.39
CA LEU A 27 -9.35 4.21 -2.28
C LEU A 27 -9.78 5.14 -1.14
N ALA A 28 -10.28 6.34 -1.46
CA ALA A 28 -10.82 7.27 -0.46
C ALA A 28 -12.04 6.67 0.25
N GLY A 29 -12.98 6.07 -0.51
CA GLY A 29 -14.14 5.38 0.05
C GLY A 29 -13.75 4.22 0.99
N LEU A 30 -12.78 3.41 0.59
CA LEU A 30 -12.24 2.33 1.43
C LEU A 30 -11.57 2.87 2.69
N SER A 31 -10.79 3.94 2.57
CA SER A 31 -10.11 4.54 3.70
C SER A 31 -11.11 5.06 4.74
N ILE A 32 -12.17 5.72 4.29
CA ILE A 32 -13.27 6.17 5.15
C ILE A 32 -13.98 4.98 5.79
N GLY A 33 -14.38 3.99 5.00
CA GLY A 33 -15.12 2.82 5.48
C GLY A 33 -14.35 1.97 6.49
N PHE A 34 -13.01 1.94 6.39
CA PHE A 34 -12.15 1.19 7.31
C PHE A 34 -11.58 2.03 8.45
N ASN A 35 -11.94 3.32 8.53
CA ASN A 35 -11.34 4.28 9.47
C ASN A 35 -9.80 4.32 9.38
N VAL A 36 -9.31 4.26 8.15
CA VAL A 36 -7.90 4.37 7.80
C VAL A 36 -7.60 5.83 7.49
N ARG A 37 -6.46 6.31 8.00
CA ARG A 37 -5.86 7.56 7.59
C ARG A 37 -4.57 7.28 6.83
N LEU A 38 -4.65 7.42 5.51
CA LEU A 38 -3.47 7.39 4.64
C LEU A 38 -2.57 8.58 4.98
N ARG A 39 -1.26 8.34 5.16
CA ARG A 39 -0.30 9.39 5.52
C ARG A 39 0.63 9.71 4.35
N SER A 40 1.28 8.68 3.80
CA SER A 40 2.18 8.81 2.67
C SER A 40 2.27 7.49 1.93
N SER A 41 2.41 7.53 0.61
CA SER A 41 2.57 6.33 -0.21
C SER A 41 3.15 6.68 -1.57
N ASP A 42 3.99 5.80 -2.11
CA ASP A 42 4.41 5.83 -3.51
C ASP A 42 3.93 4.60 -4.30
N MET A 43 3.29 3.62 -3.64
CA MET A 43 2.78 2.40 -4.28
C MET A 43 1.47 2.65 -5.06
N PRO A 44 1.21 1.89 -6.14
CA PRO A 44 -0.04 1.97 -6.91
C PRO A 44 -1.30 1.75 -6.04
N VAL A 45 -2.43 2.33 -6.47
CA VAL A 45 -3.69 2.31 -5.71
C VAL A 45 -4.13 0.89 -5.35
N HIS A 46 -4.09 -0.06 -6.29
CA HIS A 46 -4.49 -1.44 -6.03
C HIS A 46 -3.66 -2.12 -4.91
N MET A 47 -2.39 -1.75 -4.74
CA MET A 47 -1.56 -2.25 -3.65
C MET A 47 -1.96 -1.63 -2.30
N GLN A 48 -2.26 -0.33 -2.31
CA GLN A 48 -2.78 0.35 -1.12
C GLN A 48 -4.10 -0.29 -0.67
N GLU A 49 -5.05 -0.49 -1.60
CA GLU A 49 -6.31 -1.15 -1.29
C GLU A 49 -6.12 -2.54 -0.68
N ARG A 50 -5.18 -3.34 -1.21
CA ARG A 50 -4.85 -4.65 -0.64
C ARG A 50 -4.32 -4.54 0.78
N ALA A 51 -3.40 -3.62 1.05
CA ALA A 51 -2.90 -3.39 2.41
C ALA A 51 -4.05 -3.02 3.36
N LEU A 52 -4.93 -2.09 2.97
CA LEU A 52 -6.04 -1.65 3.80
C LEU A 52 -7.03 -2.78 4.08
N ARG A 53 -7.39 -3.58 3.08
CA ARG A 53 -8.26 -4.75 3.23
C ARG A 53 -7.63 -5.82 4.12
N CYS A 54 -6.35 -6.10 3.94
CA CYS A 54 -5.62 -7.07 4.76
C CYS A 54 -5.59 -6.62 6.24
N THR A 55 -5.25 -5.35 6.50
CA THR A 55 -5.29 -4.79 7.85
C THR A 55 -6.68 -4.85 8.44
N ARG A 56 -7.72 -4.44 7.69
CA ARG A 56 -9.10 -4.49 8.19
C ARG A 56 -9.54 -5.92 8.53
N SER A 57 -9.27 -6.88 7.65
CA SER A 57 -9.59 -8.29 7.88
C SER A 57 -8.87 -8.84 9.12
N PHE A 58 -7.62 -8.43 9.35
CA PHE A 58 -6.88 -8.82 10.56
C PHE A 58 -7.53 -8.25 11.83
N LEU A 59 -7.91 -6.97 11.82
CA LEU A 59 -8.56 -6.32 12.97
C LEU A 59 -9.95 -6.93 13.26
N ASP A 60 -10.70 -7.26 12.22
CA ASP A 60 -12.04 -7.86 12.33
C ASP A 60 -12.01 -9.33 12.78
N SER A 61 -10.86 -10.01 12.67
CA SER A 61 -10.72 -11.41 13.08
C SER A 61 -10.84 -11.60 14.60
N ASN A 62 -10.61 -10.55 15.40
CA ASN A 62 -10.72 -10.64 16.86
C ASN A 62 -11.08 -9.30 17.53
N PRO A 63 -12.30 -8.77 17.32
CA PRO A 63 -12.67 -7.39 17.67
C PRO A 63 -12.70 -7.13 19.19
N ARG A 64 -12.71 -8.18 20.01
CA ARG A 64 -12.71 -8.06 21.49
C ARG A 64 -11.32 -7.93 22.09
N LYS A 65 -10.26 -8.13 21.31
CA LYS A 65 -8.87 -8.07 21.79
C LYS A 65 -8.16 -6.87 21.18
N ARG A 66 -7.26 -6.27 21.94
CA ARG A 66 -6.33 -5.28 21.40
C ARG A 66 -5.52 -5.94 20.28
N PRO A 67 -5.39 -5.30 19.11
CA PRO A 67 -4.63 -5.87 18.01
C PRO A 67 -3.17 -6.00 18.40
N ASN A 68 -2.57 -7.17 18.14
CA ASN A 68 -1.15 -7.41 18.34
C ASN A 68 -0.38 -6.83 17.13
N PRO A 69 0.39 -5.74 17.29
CA PRO A 69 1.08 -5.10 16.16
C PRO A 69 2.09 -6.02 15.47
N THR A 70 2.73 -6.92 16.22
CA THR A 70 3.68 -7.89 15.68
C THR A 70 2.99 -8.88 14.75
N GLN A 71 1.80 -9.38 15.14
CA GLN A 71 1.03 -10.30 14.29
C GLN A 71 0.47 -9.61 13.04
N LEU A 72 0.02 -8.35 13.16
CA LEU A 72 -0.39 -7.56 12.01
C LEU A 72 0.78 -7.37 11.03
N SER A 73 1.94 -6.97 11.56
CA SER A 73 3.15 -6.75 10.74
C SER A 73 3.58 -8.01 10.01
N GLN A 74 3.57 -9.15 10.71
CA GLN A 74 3.90 -10.45 10.12
C GLN A 74 2.90 -10.83 9.02
N THR A 75 1.60 -10.56 9.23
CA THR A 75 0.54 -10.86 8.26
C THR A 75 0.72 -10.04 6.99
N LEU A 76 0.90 -8.73 7.12
CA LEU A 76 1.12 -7.83 5.98
C LEU A 76 2.40 -8.17 5.21
N LYS A 77 3.51 -8.42 5.92
CA LYS A 77 4.77 -8.84 5.30
C LYS A 77 4.58 -10.13 4.49
N LYS A 78 3.95 -11.16 5.07
CA LYS A 78 3.72 -12.45 4.40
C LYS A 78 2.84 -12.30 3.15
N GLU A 79 1.75 -11.56 3.25
CA GLU A 79 0.86 -11.28 2.12
C GLU A 79 1.62 -10.59 0.99
N PHE A 80 2.38 -9.54 1.30
CA PHE A 80 3.07 -8.76 0.27
C PHE A 80 4.28 -9.48 -0.33
N ASP A 81 5.04 -10.25 0.47
CA ASP A 81 6.09 -11.14 -0.05
C ASP A 81 5.50 -12.17 -1.01
N SER A 82 4.35 -12.76 -0.65
CA SER A 82 3.69 -13.79 -1.47
C SER A 82 3.14 -13.23 -2.78
N VAL A 83 2.61 -12.01 -2.78
CA VAL A 83 1.89 -11.44 -3.92
C VAL A 83 2.81 -10.62 -4.84
N TYR A 84 3.75 -9.88 -4.26
CA TYR A 84 4.59 -8.91 -4.98
C TYR A 84 6.08 -9.24 -4.94
N GLY A 85 6.42 -10.42 -4.41
CA GLY A 85 7.78 -10.92 -4.28
C GLY A 85 8.58 -10.24 -3.15
N PRO A 86 9.54 -10.96 -2.54
CA PRO A 86 10.35 -10.43 -1.46
C PRO A 86 11.29 -9.29 -1.92
N ALA A 87 11.85 -8.48 -1.01
CA ALA A 87 11.66 -8.50 0.45
C ALA A 87 10.86 -7.30 0.95
N TRP A 88 9.67 -7.58 1.49
CA TRP A 88 8.84 -6.61 2.19
C TRP A 88 9.16 -6.56 3.67
N HIS A 89 8.99 -5.39 4.26
CA HIS A 89 9.15 -5.13 5.68
C HIS A 89 7.93 -4.39 6.18
N CYS A 90 7.49 -4.72 7.39
CA CYS A 90 6.35 -4.05 8.01
C CYS A 90 6.69 -3.72 9.46
N VAL A 91 6.44 -2.47 9.85
CA VAL A 91 6.52 -1.98 11.22
C VAL A 91 5.13 -1.52 11.62
N ALA A 92 4.64 -1.97 12.77
CA ALA A 92 3.39 -1.49 13.34
C ALA A 92 3.52 -1.21 14.82
N GLY A 93 2.85 -0.17 15.30
CA GLY A 93 2.86 0.21 16.71
C GLY A 93 2.07 1.50 16.95
N THR A 94 1.91 1.86 18.22
CA THR A 94 1.24 3.12 18.60
C THR A 94 2.15 4.33 18.51
N SER A 95 3.47 4.11 18.46
CA SER A 95 4.49 5.12 18.23
C SER A 95 5.77 4.45 17.72
N PHE A 96 6.38 5.01 16.67
CA PHE A 96 7.71 4.66 16.19
C PHE A 96 8.29 5.80 15.35
N GLY A 97 9.62 5.86 15.26
CA GLY A 97 10.34 6.67 14.28
C GLY A 97 10.97 5.78 13.22
N SER A 98 11.07 6.27 11.98
CA SER A 98 11.70 5.53 10.88
C SER A 98 12.41 6.47 9.93
N PHE A 99 13.61 6.09 9.50
CA PHE A 99 14.32 6.71 8.38
C PHE A 99 14.85 5.58 7.50
N VAL A 100 14.12 5.25 6.43
CA VAL A 100 14.37 4.05 5.63
C VAL A 100 14.53 4.39 4.16
N THR A 101 15.46 3.71 3.51
CA THR A 101 15.54 3.65 2.06
C THR A 101 14.70 2.48 1.58
N HIS A 102 13.84 2.72 0.59
CA HIS A 102 12.93 1.72 0.03
C HIS A 102 12.95 1.77 -1.49
N SER A 103 12.54 0.67 -2.12
CA SER A 103 12.35 0.59 -3.56
C SER A 103 11.17 1.46 -3.98
N ARG A 104 11.30 2.14 -5.13
CA ARG A 104 10.24 2.98 -5.72
C ARG A 104 8.97 2.16 -5.96
N GLY A 105 7.82 2.74 -5.63
CA GLY A 105 6.50 2.11 -5.79
C GLY A 105 6.20 1.05 -4.73
N GLY A 106 7.04 0.98 -3.69
CA GLY A 106 7.01 -0.07 -2.68
C GLY A 106 6.69 0.42 -1.29
N PHE A 107 6.24 1.66 -1.08
CA PHE A 107 6.09 2.30 0.23
C PHE A 107 4.67 2.75 0.54
N LEU A 108 4.25 2.48 1.77
CA LEU A 108 2.96 2.89 2.32
C LEU A 108 3.06 3.11 3.84
N TYR A 109 2.59 4.29 4.27
CA TYR A 109 2.43 4.67 5.66
C TYR A 109 0.99 5.12 5.91
N PHE A 110 0.32 4.48 6.86
CA PHE A 110 -1.05 4.80 7.25
C PHE A 110 -1.30 4.49 8.72
N SER A 111 -2.48 4.87 9.23
CA SER A 111 -2.92 4.51 10.57
C SER A 111 -4.37 4.06 10.58
N VAL A 112 -4.71 3.15 11.50
CA VAL A 112 -6.08 2.84 11.89
C VAL A 112 -6.19 3.15 13.37
N ASP A 113 -7.05 4.12 13.72
CA ASP A 113 -7.10 4.70 15.07
C ASP A 113 -5.72 5.16 15.57
N SER A 114 -5.23 4.56 16.65
CA SER A 114 -3.92 4.83 17.25
C SER A 114 -2.81 3.88 16.77
N LEU A 115 -3.13 2.91 15.91
CA LEU A 115 -2.16 1.96 15.37
C LEU A 115 -1.62 2.48 14.04
N PHE A 116 -0.31 2.73 14.00
CA PHE A 116 0.41 3.15 12.81
C PHE A 116 1.03 1.93 12.13
N VAL A 117 1.05 1.92 10.80
CA VAL A 117 1.60 0.84 9.96
C VAL A 117 2.47 1.45 8.87
N LEU A 118 3.72 1.01 8.82
CA LEU A 118 4.71 1.34 7.79
C LEU A 118 5.07 0.05 7.05
N LEU A 119 4.73 -0.04 5.77
CA LEU A 119 5.00 -1.18 4.89
C LEU A 119 5.88 -0.70 3.75
N PHE A 120 7.04 -1.34 3.57
CA PHE A 120 7.99 -0.94 2.52
C PHE A 120 8.75 -2.13 1.92
N LYS A 121 9.07 -2.05 0.63
CA LYS A 121 9.93 -3.01 -0.09
C LYS A 121 11.37 -2.53 -0.14
N THR A 122 12.31 -3.46 -0.03
CA THR A 122 13.75 -3.22 -0.25
C THR A 122 14.28 -4.03 -1.42
N GLU A 123 15.33 -3.54 -2.07
CA GLU A 123 16.10 -4.34 -3.02
C GLU A 123 16.96 -5.35 -2.27
N VAL A 124 16.99 -6.59 -2.75
CA VAL A 124 17.83 -7.65 -2.20
C VAL A 124 18.75 -8.14 -3.30
N GLN A 125 20.06 -8.00 -3.08
CA GLN A 125 21.07 -8.65 -3.91
C GLN A 125 21.40 -10.00 -3.29
N VAL A 126 21.10 -11.07 -4.02
CA VAL A 126 21.50 -12.42 -3.60
C VAL A 126 23.00 -12.55 -3.79
N VAL A 127 23.73 -12.66 -2.70
CA VAL A 127 25.15 -13.03 -2.75
C VAL A 127 25.20 -14.50 -3.15
N LYS A 128 25.69 -14.77 -4.36
CA LYS A 128 26.01 -16.14 -4.77
C LYS A 128 27.34 -16.50 -4.11
N GLU A 129 27.34 -17.48 -3.21
CA GLU A 129 28.58 -18.08 -2.74
C GLU A 129 29.31 -18.70 -3.96
N VAL A 130 30.60 -18.39 -4.07
CA VAL A 130 31.51 -18.85 -5.14
C VAL A 130 32.08 -20.21 -4.78
#